data_AF-A0A1W9UXH8-F1
#
_entry.id   AF-A0A1W9UXH8-F1
#
_cell.length_a   1.000
_cell.length_b   1.000
_cell.length_c   1.000
_cell.angle_alpha   90.00
_cell.angle_beta   90.00
_cell.angle_gamma   90.00
#
_symmetry.space_group_name_H-M   'P 1'
#
loop_
_entity.id
_entity.type
_entity.pdbx_description
1 polymer ?
#
loop_
_entity_poly.entity_id
_entity_poly.type
_entity_poly.pdbx_seq_one_letter_code
_entity_poly.pdbx_strand_id
1 'polypeptide(L)'
;MTTQIDLLLLGFLMDKPMHGYEINQTIKSEGIDQWFNVSTAAIYYSLSKLRKQGLVAETRYQGSGAPTKSVYRLTDAGREAFFQAMDETLGSQKRTYFDYDLGVFLLNKVPRDRALALMEKRLEFLQDCATSAQSALLEAQQRGDPPLYLAILEHTALCARVEADWLKSIMRRVSGQADAESGLSTGLMLLSGDLRNFHFPDLIRLLASGKHTGTLNITDGQALRKITFQGGKPVCATSEWVSGSPADEDFVIPPSDVAVAQPRILNDIYDLFRWQEGEFTFDQGLSGASECIPLNLDIDNFILGGSRWVDNWEAIQRLVPSTDTIFEVQTRPVEGLELTDSERQVLASVDGIKDVAAIAIKNDLTVFETSKILYCLTAAGLLRSGDQAKIRLRRFFREFAELMCRSTLPWHNLPNDRGCEIEVNQHCEFLPIKFEMGRIQDETDPALTTEELAELYRAFLSTQYVVIKGWFGKERVQKAFERVSRQLSPGLQDVFANYGFEKIPEVDDK
;
A
#
# COMPACT_ATOMS: atom_id res chain seq x y z
N MET A 1 23.53 -25.60 -14.55
CA MET A 1 22.26 -25.64 -15.31
C MET A 1 22.44 -24.82 -16.58
N THR A 2 22.25 -25.47 -17.72
CA THR A 2 22.29 -24.87 -19.07
C THR A 2 21.05 -23.99 -19.23
N THR A 3 21.22 -22.75 -19.64
CA THR A 3 20.07 -21.85 -19.92
C THR A 3 19.48 -22.16 -21.29
N GLN A 4 18.27 -21.67 -21.59
CA GLN A 4 17.68 -21.86 -22.92
C GLN A 4 18.52 -21.22 -24.04
N ILE A 5 19.17 -20.08 -23.76
CA ILE A 5 20.10 -19.46 -24.71
C ILE A 5 21.33 -20.35 -24.90
N ASP A 6 21.90 -20.89 -23.82
CA ASP A 6 23.02 -21.83 -23.91
C ASP A 6 22.65 -23.05 -24.79
N LEU A 7 21.45 -23.61 -24.61
CA LEU A 7 20.96 -24.72 -25.42
C LEU A 7 20.87 -24.38 -26.91
N LEU A 8 20.29 -23.22 -27.26
CA LEU A 8 20.21 -22.75 -28.64
C LEU A 8 21.60 -22.61 -29.27
N LEU A 9 22.55 -22.01 -28.54
CA LEU A 9 23.90 -21.79 -29.04
C LEU A 9 24.67 -23.11 -29.24
N LEU A 10 24.52 -24.07 -28.31
CA LEU A 10 25.11 -25.40 -28.46
C LEU A 10 24.51 -26.12 -29.69
N GLY A 11 23.21 -25.97 -29.93
CA GLY A 11 22.53 -26.50 -31.11
C GLY A 11 23.10 -25.98 -32.42
N PHE A 12 23.21 -24.65 -32.59
CA PHE A 12 23.80 -24.07 -33.80
C PHE A 12 25.25 -24.50 -34.03
N LEU A 13 26.03 -24.60 -32.94
CA LEU A 13 27.43 -25.03 -33.04
C LEU A 13 27.57 -26.54 -33.33
N MET A 14 26.49 -27.33 -33.31
CA MET A 14 26.48 -28.69 -33.86
C MET A 14 26.55 -28.69 -35.38
N ASP A 15 25.91 -27.74 -36.04
CA ASP A 15 25.85 -27.67 -37.50
C ASP A 15 27.20 -27.26 -38.08
N LYS A 16 27.81 -26.21 -37.53
CA LYS A 16 29.13 -25.72 -37.93
C LYS A 16 29.75 -24.80 -36.87
N PRO A 17 31.09 -24.61 -36.88
CA PRO A 17 31.72 -23.50 -36.16
C PRO A 17 31.20 -22.15 -36.67
N MET A 18 30.88 -21.23 -35.76
CA MET A 18 30.30 -19.92 -36.12
C MET A 18 30.94 -18.76 -35.34
N HIS A 19 30.90 -17.58 -35.94
CA HIS A 19 31.14 -16.32 -35.22
C HIS A 19 29.91 -15.90 -34.41
N GLY A 20 30.13 -15.19 -33.29
CA GLY A 20 29.00 -14.66 -32.48
C GLY A 20 28.06 -13.74 -33.27
N TYR A 21 28.59 -13.03 -34.28
CA TYR A 21 27.79 -12.22 -35.20
C TYR A 21 26.98 -13.08 -36.20
N GLU A 22 27.56 -14.17 -36.70
CA GLU A 22 26.86 -15.11 -37.60
C GLU A 22 25.69 -15.78 -36.88
N ILE A 23 25.88 -16.18 -35.63
CA ILE A 23 24.80 -16.71 -34.77
C ILE A 23 23.63 -15.71 -34.69
N ASN A 24 23.92 -14.43 -34.45
CA ASN A 24 22.90 -13.39 -34.40
C ASN A 24 22.21 -13.18 -35.76
N GLN A 25 22.93 -13.35 -36.88
CA GLN A 25 22.32 -13.31 -38.21
C GLN A 25 21.42 -14.53 -38.45
N THR A 26 21.87 -15.73 -38.06
CA THR A 26 21.09 -16.97 -38.18
C THR A 26 19.78 -16.89 -37.42
N ILE A 27 19.79 -16.41 -36.17
CA ILE A 27 18.58 -16.19 -35.36
C ILE A 27 17.55 -15.35 -36.12
N LYS A 28 17.99 -14.26 -36.76
CA LYS A 28 17.11 -13.37 -37.52
C LYS A 28 16.65 -13.97 -38.84
N SER A 29 17.56 -14.63 -39.58
CA SER A 29 17.22 -15.20 -40.89
C SER A 29 16.29 -16.40 -40.78
N GLU A 30 16.38 -17.16 -39.69
CA GLU A 30 15.51 -18.31 -39.40
C GLU A 30 14.25 -17.90 -38.61
N GLY A 31 14.05 -16.61 -38.33
CA GLY A 31 12.87 -16.10 -37.62
C GLY A 31 12.76 -16.56 -36.16
N ILE A 32 13.88 -16.98 -35.54
CA ILE A 32 13.90 -17.45 -34.15
C ILE A 32 13.56 -16.33 -33.17
N ASP A 33 13.94 -15.09 -33.49
CA ASP A 33 13.60 -13.90 -32.69
C ASP A 33 12.10 -13.61 -32.61
N GLN A 34 11.28 -14.23 -33.46
CA GLN A 34 9.82 -14.10 -33.43
C GLN A 34 9.17 -14.93 -32.32
N TRP A 35 9.80 -16.03 -31.89
CA TRP A 35 9.24 -16.96 -30.90
C TRP A 35 10.18 -17.25 -29.71
N PHE A 36 11.44 -16.82 -29.79
CA PHE A 36 12.42 -16.95 -28.73
C PHE A 36 13.21 -15.66 -28.54
N ASN A 37 13.01 -15.01 -27.39
CA ASN A 37 13.62 -13.71 -27.11
C ASN A 37 15.12 -13.85 -26.76
N VAL A 38 15.98 -13.39 -27.67
CA VAL A 38 17.45 -13.42 -27.48
C VAL A 38 18.07 -12.10 -27.90
N SER A 39 18.73 -11.43 -26.96
CA SER A 39 19.51 -10.23 -27.27
C SER A 39 20.93 -10.58 -27.70
N THR A 40 21.53 -9.72 -28.53
CA THR A 40 22.93 -9.88 -28.97
C THR A 40 23.90 -9.92 -27.77
N ALA A 41 23.64 -9.13 -26.73
CA ALA A 41 24.45 -9.15 -25.51
C ALA A 41 24.36 -10.50 -24.79
N ALA A 42 23.17 -11.11 -24.72
CA ALA A 42 22.97 -12.41 -24.10
C ALA A 42 23.69 -13.54 -24.87
N ILE A 43 23.75 -13.46 -26.21
CA ILE A 43 24.54 -14.39 -27.05
C ILE A 43 26.01 -14.35 -26.63
N TYR A 44 26.64 -13.17 -26.64
CA TYR A 44 28.06 -13.04 -26.31
C TYR A 44 28.36 -13.42 -24.86
N TYR A 45 27.48 -13.08 -23.93
CA TYR A 45 27.58 -13.52 -22.55
C TYR A 45 27.56 -15.05 -22.43
N SER A 46 26.59 -15.70 -23.07
CA SER A 46 26.44 -17.17 -23.09
C SER A 46 27.65 -17.84 -23.75
N LEU A 47 28.15 -17.34 -24.90
CA LEU A 47 29.37 -17.84 -25.53
C LEU A 47 30.59 -17.77 -24.61
N SER A 48 30.77 -16.64 -23.92
CA SER A 48 31.86 -16.50 -22.95
C SER A 48 31.71 -17.47 -21.77
N LYS A 49 30.48 -17.69 -21.29
CA LYS A 49 30.17 -18.63 -20.20
C LYS A 49 30.46 -20.07 -20.63
N LEU A 50 29.93 -20.50 -21.77
CA LEU A 50 30.12 -21.84 -22.34
C LEU A 50 31.61 -22.14 -22.61
N ARG A 51 32.36 -21.13 -23.06
CA ARG A 51 33.82 -21.24 -23.22
C ARG A 51 34.53 -21.48 -21.90
N LYS A 52 34.22 -20.70 -20.86
CA LYS A 52 34.82 -20.87 -19.51
C LYS A 52 34.52 -22.26 -18.93
N GLN A 53 33.38 -22.85 -19.28
CA GLN A 53 32.97 -24.20 -18.87
C GLN A 53 33.60 -25.31 -19.73
N GLY A 54 34.38 -24.97 -20.76
CA GLY A 54 34.99 -25.95 -21.66
C GLY A 54 34.01 -26.61 -22.63
N LEU A 55 32.75 -26.15 -22.69
CA LEU A 55 31.72 -26.69 -23.59
C LEU A 55 31.91 -26.21 -25.03
N VAL A 56 32.50 -25.03 -25.21
CA VAL A 56 32.81 -24.43 -26.50
C VAL A 56 34.27 -23.98 -26.55
N ALA A 57 34.97 -24.29 -27.63
CA ALA A 57 36.33 -23.82 -27.91
C ALA A 57 36.29 -22.51 -28.74
N GLU A 58 37.17 -21.56 -28.42
CA GLU A 58 37.32 -20.30 -29.15
C GLU A 58 38.63 -20.32 -29.94
N THR A 59 38.57 -20.07 -31.25
CA THR A 59 39.75 -19.80 -32.09
C THR A 59 39.72 -18.33 -32.53
N ARG A 60 40.80 -17.59 -32.26
CA ARG A 60 40.93 -16.18 -32.65
C ARG A 60 41.75 -16.07 -33.92
N TYR A 61 41.17 -15.46 -34.95
CA TYR A 61 41.90 -15.12 -36.17
C TYR A 61 42.34 -13.64 -36.12
N GLN A 62 43.64 -13.39 -36.24
CA GLN A 62 44.18 -12.06 -36.53
C GLN A 62 44.35 -11.92 -38.04
N GLY A 63 43.44 -11.17 -38.68
CA GLY A 63 43.67 -10.70 -40.04
C GLY A 63 44.51 -9.43 -40.02
N SER A 64 45.39 -9.25 -41.01
CA SER A 64 46.17 -8.02 -41.19
C SER A 64 45.23 -6.81 -41.42
N GLY A 65 44.92 -6.08 -40.35
CA GLY A 65 44.17 -4.81 -40.39
C GLY A 65 42.67 -4.87 -40.04
N ALA A 66 42.10 -6.02 -39.67
CA ALA A 66 40.68 -6.16 -39.30
C ALA A 66 40.49 -6.56 -37.83
N PRO A 67 39.36 -6.21 -37.17
CA PRO A 67 39.10 -6.59 -35.78
C PRO A 67 39.15 -8.11 -35.60
N THR A 68 39.78 -8.57 -34.51
CA THR A 68 39.90 -9.99 -34.15
C THR A 68 38.53 -10.65 -34.10
N LYS A 69 38.28 -11.61 -35.01
CA LYS A 69 37.03 -12.37 -35.02
C LYS A 69 37.24 -13.71 -34.31
N SER A 70 36.43 -13.95 -33.29
CA SER A 70 36.40 -15.23 -32.56
C SER A 70 35.46 -16.20 -33.26
N VAL A 71 35.98 -17.36 -33.68
CA VAL A 71 35.18 -18.50 -34.14
C VAL A 71 34.97 -19.42 -32.95
N TYR A 72 33.71 -19.78 -32.69
CA TYR A 72 33.34 -20.72 -31.65
C TYR A 72 33.08 -22.10 -32.26
N ARG A 73 33.55 -23.16 -31.61
CA ARG A 73 33.37 -24.56 -32.03
C ARG A 73 32.91 -25.40 -30.84
N LEU A 74 31.94 -26.29 -31.08
CA LEU A 74 31.47 -27.23 -30.07
C LEU A 74 32.56 -28.27 -29.71
N THR A 75 32.66 -28.60 -28.42
CA THR A 75 33.51 -29.69 -27.91
C THR A 75 32.69 -30.96 -27.65
N ASP A 76 33.34 -32.09 -27.37
CA ASP A 76 32.63 -33.33 -27.01
C ASP A 76 31.82 -33.17 -25.71
N ALA A 77 32.38 -32.49 -24.72
CA ALA A 77 31.66 -32.13 -23.49
C ALA A 77 30.46 -31.21 -23.77
N GLY A 78 30.60 -30.27 -24.71
CA GLY A 78 29.49 -29.41 -25.16
C GLY A 78 28.37 -30.19 -25.85
N ARG A 79 28.72 -31.23 -26.61
CA ARG A 79 27.75 -32.12 -27.26
C ARG A 79 26.95 -32.91 -26.23
N GLU A 80 27.61 -33.47 -25.22
CA GLU A 80 26.93 -34.15 -24.11
C GLU A 80 26.01 -33.19 -23.34
N ALA A 81 26.50 -31.98 -23.04
CA ALA A 81 25.71 -30.95 -22.37
C ALA A 81 24.48 -30.51 -23.16
N PHE A 82 24.54 -30.50 -24.50
CA PHE A 82 23.36 -30.25 -25.34
C PHE A 82 22.31 -31.35 -25.17
N PHE A 83 22.70 -32.62 -25.27
CA PHE A 83 21.73 -33.73 -25.15
C PHE A 83 21.11 -33.76 -23.75
N GLN A 84 21.91 -33.56 -22.71
CA GLN A 84 21.38 -33.44 -21.35
C GLN A 84 20.37 -32.29 -21.22
N ALA A 85 20.69 -31.11 -21.78
CA ALA A 85 19.78 -29.97 -21.74
C ALA A 85 18.51 -30.19 -22.59
N MET A 86 18.59 -30.95 -23.67
CA MET A 86 17.42 -31.39 -24.45
C MET A 86 16.55 -32.34 -23.65
N ASP A 87 17.12 -33.34 -22.98
CA ASP A 87 16.39 -34.27 -22.11
C ASP A 87 15.67 -33.51 -20.98
N GLU A 88 16.37 -32.57 -20.34
CA GLU A 88 15.80 -31.70 -19.30
C GLU A 88 14.67 -30.81 -19.84
N THR A 89 14.78 -30.31 -21.07
CA THR A 89 13.79 -29.41 -21.68
C THR A 89 12.55 -30.18 -22.12
N LEU A 90 12.72 -31.28 -22.86
CA LEU A 90 11.62 -32.11 -23.38
C LEU A 90 10.93 -32.93 -22.28
N GLY A 91 11.67 -33.35 -21.26
CA GLY A 91 11.15 -34.07 -20.09
C GLY A 91 10.70 -33.18 -18.93
N SER A 92 10.68 -31.85 -19.12
CA SER A 92 10.34 -30.90 -18.06
C SER A 92 8.92 -31.11 -17.53
N GLN A 93 8.79 -31.21 -16.20
CA GLN A 93 7.51 -31.22 -15.48
C GLN A 93 7.19 -29.87 -14.82
N LYS A 94 7.93 -28.81 -15.17
CA LYS A 94 7.68 -27.46 -14.66
C LYS A 94 6.34 -26.96 -15.20
N ARG A 95 5.50 -26.45 -14.30
CA ARG A 95 4.24 -25.79 -14.66
C ARG A 95 4.52 -24.41 -15.24
N THR A 96 3.80 -24.06 -16.29
CA THR A 96 3.74 -22.70 -16.81
C THR A 96 2.71 -21.91 -16.00
N TYR A 97 3.10 -20.73 -15.52
CA TYR A 97 2.20 -19.78 -14.88
C TYR A 97 2.04 -18.57 -15.79
N PHE A 98 0.83 -18.05 -15.91
CA PHE A 98 0.54 -16.88 -16.73
C PHE A 98 0.36 -15.65 -15.84
N ASP A 99 1.19 -14.63 -16.01
CA ASP A 99 1.13 -13.40 -15.20
C ASP A 99 -0.24 -12.71 -15.28
N TYR A 100 -0.95 -12.88 -16.40
CA TYR A 100 -2.29 -12.33 -16.59
C TYR A 100 -3.33 -12.91 -15.62
N ASP A 101 -3.16 -14.16 -15.17
CA ASP A 101 -4.09 -14.82 -14.24
C ASP A 101 -4.13 -14.13 -12.88
N LEU A 102 -3.03 -13.50 -12.47
CA LEU A 102 -3.01 -12.67 -11.25
C LEU A 102 -3.95 -11.45 -11.39
N GLY A 103 -3.98 -10.84 -12.56
CA GLY A 103 -4.92 -9.77 -12.88
C GLY A 103 -6.37 -10.25 -12.82
N VAL A 104 -6.64 -11.44 -13.35
CA VAL A 104 -7.97 -12.09 -13.31
C VAL A 104 -8.41 -12.39 -11.88
N PHE A 105 -7.51 -12.91 -11.04
CA PHE A 105 -7.77 -13.19 -9.63
C PHE A 105 -8.21 -11.95 -8.83
N LEU A 106 -7.69 -10.77 -9.20
CA LEU A 106 -7.95 -9.51 -8.49
C LEU A 106 -9.03 -8.63 -9.16
N LEU A 107 -9.77 -9.15 -10.16
CA LEU A 107 -10.74 -8.37 -10.94
C LEU A 107 -11.81 -7.68 -10.08
N ASN A 108 -12.27 -8.33 -9.01
CA ASN A 108 -13.30 -7.76 -8.14
C ASN A 108 -12.86 -6.44 -7.48
N LYS A 109 -11.55 -6.20 -7.34
CA LYS A 109 -10.97 -4.95 -6.80
C LYS A 109 -10.93 -3.80 -7.81
N VAL A 110 -11.26 -4.05 -9.08
CA VAL A 110 -11.26 -3.06 -10.15
C VAL A 110 -12.71 -2.73 -10.54
N PRO A 111 -13.04 -1.46 -10.84
CA PRO A 111 -14.36 -1.12 -11.37
C PRO A 111 -14.68 -1.93 -12.62
N ARG A 112 -15.86 -2.55 -12.64
CA ARG A 112 -16.32 -3.41 -13.74
C ARG A 112 -16.10 -2.83 -15.13
N ASP A 113 -16.52 -1.59 -15.37
CA ASP A 113 -16.42 -0.95 -16.70
C ASP A 113 -14.97 -0.74 -17.12
N ARG A 114 -14.10 -0.36 -16.17
CA ARG A 114 -12.66 -0.23 -16.41
C ARG A 114 -12.03 -1.59 -16.69
N ALA A 115 -12.42 -2.62 -15.93
CA ALA A 115 -11.92 -3.97 -16.12
C ALA A 115 -12.29 -4.51 -17.51
N LEU A 116 -13.55 -4.34 -17.94
CA LEU A 116 -14.02 -4.72 -19.27
C LEU A 116 -13.23 -4.01 -20.37
N ALA A 117 -13.04 -2.69 -20.27
CA ALA A 117 -12.28 -1.92 -21.25
C ALA A 117 -10.80 -2.35 -21.35
N LEU A 118 -10.18 -2.74 -20.23
CA LEU A 118 -8.81 -3.26 -20.23
C LEU A 118 -8.72 -4.68 -20.82
N MET A 119 -9.68 -5.54 -20.48
CA MET A 119 -9.77 -6.90 -21.03
C MET A 119 -10.04 -6.88 -22.55
N GLU A 120 -10.82 -5.92 -23.04
CA GLU A 120 -11.08 -5.73 -24.48
C GLU A 120 -9.78 -5.42 -25.24
N LYS A 121 -8.95 -4.51 -24.73
CA LYS A 121 -7.62 -4.24 -25.31
C LYS A 121 -6.71 -5.47 -25.35
N ARG A 122 -6.74 -6.29 -24.29
CA ARG A 122 -5.98 -7.55 -24.26
C ARG A 122 -6.54 -8.55 -25.27
N LEU A 123 -7.85 -8.64 -25.41
CA LEU A 123 -8.50 -9.51 -26.38
C LEU A 123 -8.11 -9.14 -27.81
N GLU A 124 -8.16 -7.84 -28.16
CA GLU A 124 -7.69 -7.33 -29.46
C GLU A 124 -6.23 -7.74 -29.73
N PHE A 125 -5.33 -7.51 -28.76
CA PHE A 125 -3.93 -7.91 -28.87
C PHE A 125 -3.75 -9.42 -29.11
N LEU A 126 -4.50 -10.27 -28.39
CA LEU A 126 -4.42 -11.73 -28.55
C LEU A 126 -4.97 -12.19 -29.90
N GLN A 127 -6.04 -11.56 -30.39
CA GLN A 127 -6.60 -11.82 -31.72
C GLN A 127 -5.63 -11.43 -32.83
N ASP A 128 -4.94 -10.30 -32.69
CA ASP A 128 -3.88 -9.86 -33.61
C ASP A 128 -2.71 -10.84 -33.59
N CYS A 129 -2.29 -11.30 -32.41
CA CYS A 129 -1.24 -12.32 -32.26
C CYS A 129 -1.64 -13.64 -32.94
N ALA A 130 -2.86 -14.12 -32.71
CA ALA A 130 -3.36 -15.35 -33.31
C ALA A 130 -3.43 -15.24 -34.83
N THR A 131 -3.93 -14.12 -35.36
CA THR A 131 -3.99 -13.85 -36.80
C THR A 131 -2.60 -13.76 -37.42
N SER A 132 -1.68 -13.05 -36.78
CA SER A 132 -0.30 -12.90 -37.25
C SER A 132 0.44 -14.24 -37.28
N ALA A 133 0.33 -15.04 -36.23
CA ALA A 133 0.94 -16.37 -36.18
C ALA A 133 0.34 -17.33 -37.22
N GLN A 134 -0.98 -17.26 -37.44
CA GLN A 134 -1.65 -18.07 -38.45
C GLN A 134 -1.23 -17.69 -39.88
N SER A 135 -1.07 -16.40 -40.16
CA SER A 135 -0.54 -15.91 -41.45
C SER A 135 0.92 -16.35 -41.64
N ALA A 136 1.77 -16.20 -40.63
CA ALA A 136 3.16 -16.65 -40.67
C ALA A 136 3.27 -18.16 -40.93
N LEU A 137 2.39 -18.97 -40.31
CA LEU A 137 2.33 -20.41 -40.56
C LEU A 137 1.99 -20.72 -42.03
N LEU A 138 1.00 -20.04 -42.60
CA LEU A 138 0.59 -20.25 -43.98
C LEU A 138 1.70 -19.85 -44.97
N GLU A 139 2.35 -18.71 -44.73
CA GLU A 139 3.50 -18.26 -45.54
C GLU A 139 4.67 -19.25 -45.46
N ALA A 140 5.01 -19.72 -44.25
CA ALA A 140 6.07 -20.71 -44.03
C ALA A 140 5.76 -22.04 -44.74
N GLN A 141 4.50 -22.48 -44.73
CA GLN A 141 4.05 -23.67 -45.48
C GLN A 141 4.23 -23.49 -46.98
N GLN A 142 3.89 -22.32 -47.52
CA GLN A 142 4.03 -22.03 -48.96
C GLN A 142 5.49 -21.95 -49.40
N ARG A 143 6.39 -21.43 -48.55
CA ARG A 143 7.83 -21.41 -48.80
C ARG A 143 8.50 -22.78 -48.70
N GLY A 144 7.83 -23.75 -48.07
CA GLY A 144 8.39 -25.07 -47.80
C GLY A 144 9.40 -25.06 -46.65
N ASP A 145 9.18 -24.23 -45.63
CA ASP A 145 10.05 -24.14 -44.47
C ASP A 145 10.08 -25.46 -43.66
N PRO A 146 11.12 -25.70 -42.84
CA PRO A 146 11.29 -26.96 -42.12
C PRO A 146 10.10 -27.33 -41.21
N PRO A 147 9.71 -28.62 -41.12
CA PRO A 147 8.54 -29.05 -40.34
C PRO A 147 8.56 -28.64 -38.86
N LEU A 148 9.74 -28.61 -38.22
CA LEU A 148 9.87 -28.21 -36.81
C LEU A 148 9.55 -26.72 -36.62
N TYR A 149 9.90 -25.87 -37.59
CA TYR A 149 9.55 -24.46 -37.55
C TYR A 149 8.03 -24.25 -37.71
N LEU A 150 7.40 -25.01 -38.61
CA LEU A 150 5.94 -25.00 -38.78
C LEU A 150 5.21 -25.41 -37.49
N ALA A 151 5.70 -26.44 -36.80
CA ALA A 151 5.13 -26.89 -35.52
C ALA A 151 5.19 -25.81 -34.43
N ILE A 152 6.25 -24.99 -34.40
CA ILE A 152 6.39 -23.87 -33.45
C ILE A 152 5.36 -22.78 -33.75
N LEU A 153 5.19 -22.41 -35.02
CA LEU A 153 4.19 -21.41 -35.44
C LEU A 153 2.77 -21.90 -35.17
N GLU A 154 2.47 -23.17 -35.42
CA GLU A 154 1.19 -23.80 -35.09
C GLU A 154 0.90 -23.73 -33.58
N HIS A 155 1.87 -24.10 -32.75
CA HIS A 155 1.75 -24.01 -31.28
C HIS A 155 1.48 -22.56 -30.83
N THR A 156 2.21 -21.59 -31.40
CA THR A 156 2.04 -20.15 -31.09
C THR A 156 0.63 -19.66 -31.43
N ALA A 157 0.13 -19.99 -32.62
CA ALA A 157 -1.22 -19.63 -33.05
C ALA A 157 -2.29 -20.28 -32.16
N LEU A 158 -2.10 -21.54 -31.77
CA LEU A 158 -3.02 -22.26 -30.89
C LEU A 158 -3.09 -21.61 -29.50
N CYS A 159 -1.95 -21.31 -28.87
CA CYS A 159 -1.90 -20.67 -27.55
C CYS A 159 -2.63 -19.31 -27.55
N ALA A 160 -2.35 -18.46 -28.53
CA ALA A 160 -2.98 -17.14 -28.61
C ALA A 160 -4.51 -17.24 -28.78
N ARG A 161 -4.99 -18.18 -29.61
CA ARG A 161 -6.43 -18.40 -29.82
C ARG A 161 -7.12 -18.93 -28.56
N VAL A 162 -6.53 -19.93 -27.89
CA VAL A 162 -7.08 -20.50 -26.66
C VAL A 162 -7.20 -19.42 -25.58
N GLU A 163 -6.17 -18.57 -25.41
CA GLU A 163 -6.21 -17.47 -24.44
C GLU A 163 -7.29 -16.44 -24.82
N ALA A 164 -7.41 -16.07 -26.10
CA ALA A 164 -8.44 -15.13 -26.57
C ALA A 164 -9.86 -15.64 -26.33
N ASP A 165 -10.13 -16.91 -26.65
CA ASP A 165 -11.44 -17.54 -26.47
C ASP A 165 -11.81 -17.66 -24.98
N TRP A 166 -10.83 -18.01 -24.13
CA TRP A 166 -10.99 -18.02 -22.68
C TRP A 166 -11.29 -16.62 -22.14
N LEU A 167 -10.52 -15.59 -22.55
CA LEU A 167 -10.71 -14.22 -22.10
C LEU A 167 -12.10 -13.70 -22.50
N LYS A 168 -12.54 -14.00 -23.71
CA LYS A 168 -13.90 -13.68 -24.18
C LYS A 168 -14.99 -14.35 -23.32
N SER A 169 -14.76 -15.58 -22.84
CA SER A 169 -15.65 -16.26 -21.89
C SER A 169 -15.67 -15.58 -20.51
N ILE A 170 -14.52 -15.11 -20.02
CA ILE A 170 -14.43 -14.35 -18.76
C ILE A 170 -15.16 -13.01 -18.88
N MET A 171 -14.94 -12.27 -19.96
CA MET A 171 -15.60 -10.98 -20.21
C MET A 171 -17.13 -11.10 -20.23
N ARG A 172 -17.69 -12.17 -20.82
CA ARG A 172 -19.15 -12.45 -20.79
C ARG A 172 -19.69 -12.66 -19.37
N ARG A 173 -18.94 -13.37 -18.53
CA ARG A 173 -19.32 -13.57 -17.12
C ARG A 173 -19.23 -12.28 -16.32
N VAL A 174 -18.19 -11.48 -16.51
CA VAL A 174 -18.02 -10.16 -15.88
C VAL A 174 -19.09 -9.17 -16.34
N SER A 175 -19.50 -9.22 -17.61
CA SER A 175 -20.57 -8.37 -18.13
C SER A 175 -21.96 -8.79 -17.65
N GLY A 176 -22.11 -9.91 -16.94
CA GLY A 176 -23.41 -10.44 -16.52
C GLY A 176 -24.22 -11.08 -17.66
N GLN A 177 -23.60 -11.27 -18.83
CA GLN A 177 -24.16 -11.99 -19.97
C GLN A 177 -23.82 -13.48 -19.86
N ALA A 178 -24.37 -14.16 -18.84
CA ALA A 178 -24.20 -15.60 -18.70
C ALA A 178 -25.38 -16.36 -19.32
N ASP A 179 -25.06 -17.40 -20.09
CA ASP A 179 -26.02 -18.38 -20.59
C ASP A 179 -26.77 -19.02 -19.41
N ALA A 180 -28.10 -19.10 -19.53
CA ALA A 180 -29.05 -19.54 -18.50
C ALA A 180 -28.85 -20.98 -17.99
N GLU A 181 -27.87 -21.73 -18.51
CA GLU A 181 -27.71 -23.17 -18.26
C GLU A 181 -26.62 -23.55 -17.23
N SER A 182 -25.80 -22.63 -16.72
CA SER A 182 -24.66 -23.02 -15.86
C SER A 182 -24.66 -22.52 -14.41
N GLY A 183 -25.62 -21.70 -13.96
CA GLY A 183 -25.75 -21.31 -12.54
C GLY A 183 -24.53 -20.64 -11.89
N LEU A 184 -23.46 -20.37 -12.65
CA LEU A 184 -22.14 -19.89 -12.21
C LEU A 184 -21.88 -18.44 -12.62
N SER A 185 -22.95 -17.68 -12.91
CA SER A 185 -22.89 -16.28 -13.35
C SER A 185 -22.61 -15.29 -12.21
N THR A 186 -22.70 -15.74 -10.96
CA THR A 186 -22.77 -14.84 -9.80
C THR A 186 -21.45 -14.83 -9.05
N GLY A 187 -20.75 -13.70 -9.03
CA GLY A 187 -19.70 -13.45 -8.02
C GLY A 187 -18.34 -12.96 -8.51
N LEU A 188 -18.03 -12.94 -9.82
CA LEU A 188 -16.69 -12.53 -10.29
C LEU A 188 -16.34 -11.08 -9.93
N MET A 189 -17.35 -10.21 -9.86
CA MET A 189 -17.18 -8.79 -9.49
C MET A 189 -17.72 -8.48 -8.08
N LEU A 190 -17.97 -9.52 -7.28
CA LEU A 190 -18.46 -9.38 -5.91
C LEU A 190 -17.28 -9.11 -4.97
N LEU A 191 -17.36 -8.00 -4.25
CA LEU A 191 -16.52 -7.79 -3.07
C LEU A 191 -17.31 -8.27 -1.86
N SER A 192 -16.72 -9.09 -1.01
CA SER A 192 -17.36 -9.51 0.23
C SER A 192 -16.37 -9.47 1.39
N GLY A 193 -16.90 -9.40 2.59
CA GLY A 193 -16.11 -9.39 3.80
C GLY A 193 -16.97 -9.14 5.03
N ASP A 194 -16.29 -8.76 6.10
CA ASP A 194 -16.88 -8.51 7.41
C ASP A 194 -16.37 -7.18 7.96
N LEU A 195 -17.26 -6.38 8.55
CA LEU A 195 -16.96 -5.08 9.13
C LEU A 195 -15.96 -5.14 10.30
N ARG A 196 -15.75 -6.32 10.91
CA ARG A 196 -14.67 -6.57 11.89
C ARG A 196 -13.29 -6.34 11.30
N ASN A 197 -13.12 -6.73 10.04
CA ASN A 197 -11.84 -6.68 9.34
C ASN A 197 -11.73 -5.47 8.40
N PHE A 198 -12.87 -4.92 7.98
CA PHE A 198 -12.91 -3.87 6.99
C PHE A 198 -13.94 -2.81 7.38
N HIS A 199 -13.47 -1.75 8.02
CA HIS A 199 -14.34 -0.76 8.63
C HIS A 199 -15.15 -0.01 7.56
N PHE A 200 -16.39 0.36 7.91
CA PHE A 200 -17.33 0.94 6.96
C PHE A 200 -16.82 2.21 6.25
N PRO A 201 -16.22 3.22 6.91
CA PRO A 201 -15.56 4.35 6.26
C PRO A 201 -14.55 3.94 5.18
N ASP A 202 -13.73 2.93 5.43
CA ASP A 202 -12.70 2.46 4.49
C ASP A 202 -13.34 1.81 3.28
N LEU A 203 -14.45 1.09 3.47
CA LEU A 203 -15.25 0.54 2.39
C LEU A 203 -15.84 1.62 1.49
N ILE A 204 -16.41 2.66 2.08
CA ILE A 204 -16.93 3.80 1.33
C ILE A 204 -15.81 4.47 0.54
N ARG A 205 -14.62 4.66 1.13
CA ARG A 205 -13.44 5.21 0.45
C ARG A 205 -12.94 4.33 -0.67
N LEU A 206 -12.91 3.02 -0.49
CA LEU A 206 -12.50 2.06 -1.53
C LEU A 206 -13.44 2.16 -2.74
N LEU A 207 -14.76 2.18 -2.50
CA LEU A 207 -15.76 2.31 -3.55
C LEU A 207 -15.64 3.67 -4.26
N ALA A 208 -15.46 4.75 -3.50
CA ALA A 208 -15.32 6.11 -4.03
C ALA A 208 -14.04 6.31 -4.85
N SER A 209 -12.88 5.94 -4.31
CA SER A 209 -11.57 6.10 -4.97
C SER A 209 -11.45 5.25 -6.23
N GLY A 210 -11.99 4.02 -6.21
CA GLY A 210 -12.09 3.17 -7.38
C GLY A 210 -13.09 3.71 -8.40
N LYS A 211 -14.05 4.56 -8.02
CA LYS A 211 -15.21 4.95 -8.84
C LYS A 211 -16.10 3.75 -9.20
N HIS A 212 -16.30 2.86 -8.22
CA HIS A 212 -17.12 1.68 -8.40
C HIS A 212 -18.60 2.05 -8.60
N THR A 213 -19.29 1.26 -9.43
CA THR A 213 -20.74 1.30 -9.62
C THR A 213 -21.28 -0.05 -9.23
N GLY A 214 -22.35 -0.08 -8.43
CA GLY A 214 -22.89 -1.31 -7.87
C GLY A 214 -23.69 -1.08 -6.59
N THR A 215 -24.13 -2.16 -5.96
CA THR A 215 -24.92 -2.09 -4.73
C THR A 215 -24.19 -2.75 -3.58
N LEU A 216 -23.98 -1.99 -2.51
CA LEU A 216 -23.42 -2.44 -1.24
C LEU A 216 -24.55 -2.93 -0.35
N ASN A 217 -24.53 -4.19 0.02
CA ASN A 217 -25.43 -4.81 0.99
C ASN A 217 -24.66 -5.06 2.28
N ILE A 218 -25.23 -4.70 3.43
CA ILE A 218 -24.63 -4.89 4.75
C ILE A 218 -25.69 -5.44 5.69
N THR A 219 -25.34 -6.47 6.46
CA THR A 219 -26.25 -7.07 7.44
C THR A 219 -25.53 -7.64 8.66
N ASP A 220 -26.18 -7.53 9.81
CA ASP A 220 -25.82 -8.18 11.08
C ASP A 220 -26.76 -9.39 11.38
N GLY A 221 -27.59 -9.78 10.41
CA GLY A 221 -28.64 -10.78 10.53
C GLY A 221 -30.00 -10.26 11.02
N GLN A 222 -30.06 -9.04 11.58
CA GLN A 222 -31.31 -8.41 12.04
C GLN A 222 -31.75 -7.27 11.10
N ALA A 223 -30.79 -6.52 10.59
CA ALA A 223 -30.99 -5.40 9.69
C ALA A 223 -30.29 -5.69 8.36
N LEU A 224 -30.91 -5.28 7.25
CA LEU A 224 -30.30 -5.26 5.93
C LEU A 224 -30.30 -3.82 5.41
N ARG A 225 -29.10 -3.29 5.16
CA ARG A 225 -28.91 -1.97 4.57
C ARG A 225 -28.34 -2.12 3.17
N LYS A 226 -28.94 -1.40 2.21
CA LYS A 226 -28.46 -1.38 0.82
C LYS A 226 -28.10 0.04 0.44
N ILE A 227 -26.92 0.23 -0.15
CA ILE A 227 -26.44 1.52 -0.64
C ILE A 227 -25.97 1.34 -2.08
N THR A 228 -26.64 2.01 -3.01
CA THR A 228 -26.27 1.97 -4.43
C THR A 228 -25.27 3.07 -4.73
N PHE A 229 -24.19 2.71 -5.42
CA PHE A 229 -23.13 3.59 -5.87
C PHE A 229 -23.14 3.74 -7.38
N GLN A 230 -22.88 4.96 -7.86
CA GLN A 230 -22.64 5.26 -9.26
C GLN A 230 -21.36 6.09 -9.39
N GLY A 231 -20.35 5.54 -10.08
CA GLY A 231 -19.06 6.21 -10.26
C GLY A 231 -18.39 6.58 -8.93
N GLY A 232 -18.60 5.76 -7.88
CA GLY A 232 -18.07 5.98 -6.54
C GLY A 232 -18.90 6.89 -5.63
N LYS A 233 -20.05 7.41 -6.09
CA LYS A 233 -20.94 8.26 -5.27
C LYS A 233 -22.18 7.48 -4.82
N PRO A 234 -22.65 7.63 -3.56
CA PRO A 234 -23.85 6.98 -3.10
C PRO A 234 -25.05 7.74 -3.69
N VAL A 235 -25.88 7.04 -4.46
CA VAL A 235 -27.01 7.66 -5.19
C VAL A 235 -28.37 7.32 -4.59
N CYS A 236 -28.49 6.18 -3.93
CA CYS A 236 -29.70 5.83 -3.18
C CYS A 236 -29.42 4.77 -2.12
N ALA A 237 -30.32 4.65 -1.15
CA ALA A 237 -30.23 3.62 -0.13
C ALA A 237 -31.61 3.07 0.28
N THR A 238 -31.60 1.87 0.86
CA THR A 238 -32.73 1.26 1.55
C THR A 238 -32.30 0.69 2.89
N SER A 239 -33.27 0.59 3.80
CA SER A 239 -33.09 0.07 5.15
C SER A 239 -34.27 -0.84 5.46
N GLU A 240 -34.00 -2.13 5.62
CA GLU A 240 -34.98 -3.17 5.91
C GLU A 240 -34.62 -3.84 7.24
N TRP A 241 -35.63 -4.17 8.06
CA TRP A 241 -35.47 -5.00 9.25
C TRP A 241 -36.04 -6.38 8.95
N VAL A 242 -35.30 -7.43 9.30
CA VAL A 242 -35.77 -8.81 9.16
C VAL A 242 -36.89 -9.03 10.18
N SER A 243 -38.08 -9.37 9.71
CA SER A 243 -39.31 -9.44 10.50
C SER A 243 -39.17 -10.33 11.75
N GLY A 244 -39.39 -9.74 12.94
CA GLY A 244 -39.38 -10.47 14.22
C GLY A 244 -38.80 -9.73 15.45
N SER A 245 -38.35 -8.49 15.35
CA SER A 245 -37.86 -7.72 16.50
C SER A 245 -39.01 -6.95 17.22
N PRO A 246 -39.06 -6.88 18.56
CA PRO A 246 -40.25 -6.44 19.31
C PRO A 246 -40.59 -4.94 19.20
N ALA A 247 -39.87 -4.16 18.40
CA ALA A 247 -39.97 -2.70 18.39
C ALA A 247 -41.00 -2.14 17.38
N ASP A 248 -41.53 -2.94 16.45
CA ASP A 248 -42.28 -2.42 15.28
C ASP A 248 -43.64 -3.11 15.04
N GLU A 249 -44.42 -3.43 16.09
CA GLU A 249 -45.87 -3.65 15.90
C GLU A 249 -46.64 -2.32 15.65
N ASP A 250 -45.96 -1.18 15.79
CA ASP A 250 -46.59 0.13 15.83
C ASP A 250 -46.11 1.11 14.75
N PHE A 251 -45.57 0.72 13.58
CA PHE A 251 -45.30 1.71 12.52
C PHE A 251 -45.01 1.17 11.10
N VAL A 252 -46.04 0.64 10.42
CA VAL A 252 -45.99 0.48 8.95
C VAL A 252 -46.49 1.78 8.31
N ILE A 253 -45.59 2.73 8.03
CA ILE A 253 -45.90 3.88 7.16
C ILE A 253 -45.65 3.48 5.70
N PRO A 254 -46.61 3.70 4.77
CA PRO A 254 -46.35 3.56 3.34
C PRO A 254 -45.44 4.72 2.87
N PRO A 255 -44.27 4.47 2.25
CA PRO A 255 -43.38 5.55 1.82
C PRO A 255 -43.88 6.15 0.49
N SER A 256 -44.80 7.11 0.55
CA SER A 256 -45.10 7.97 -0.61
C SER A 256 -44.36 9.32 -0.56
N ASP A 257 -43.82 9.73 0.59
CA ASP A 257 -43.12 11.02 0.76
C ASP A 257 -41.62 10.86 1.02
N VAL A 258 -40.82 11.09 -0.02
CA VAL A 258 -39.34 11.07 0.02
C VAL A 258 -38.77 11.99 1.10
N ALA A 259 -39.40 13.15 1.34
CA ALA A 259 -38.96 14.13 2.33
C ALA A 259 -38.99 13.63 3.78
N VAL A 260 -39.87 12.67 4.09
CA VAL A 260 -39.98 12.06 5.43
C VAL A 260 -39.08 10.82 5.55
N ALA A 261 -38.97 10.04 4.47
CA ALA A 261 -38.18 8.81 4.47
C ALA A 261 -36.66 9.05 4.43
N GLN A 262 -36.21 10.10 3.73
CA GLN A 262 -34.77 10.35 3.52
C GLN A 262 -33.97 10.58 4.82
N PRO A 263 -34.41 11.44 5.77
CA PRO A 263 -33.67 11.60 7.03
C PRO A 263 -33.61 10.32 7.87
N ARG A 264 -34.69 9.51 7.87
CA ARG A 264 -34.73 8.23 8.60
C ARG A 264 -33.73 7.23 8.03
N ILE A 265 -33.74 7.03 6.71
CA ILE A 265 -32.79 6.14 6.04
C ILE A 265 -31.36 6.63 6.23
N LEU A 266 -31.12 7.94 6.16
CA LEU A 266 -29.80 8.48 6.38
C LEU A 266 -29.27 8.18 7.79
N ASN A 267 -30.13 8.28 8.82
CA ASN A 267 -29.77 7.86 10.18
C ASN A 267 -29.46 6.36 10.26
N ASP A 268 -30.28 5.51 9.63
CA ASP A 268 -30.05 4.06 9.60
C ASP A 268 -28.74 3.69 8.89
N ILE A 269 -28.34 4.45 7.87
CA ILE A 269 -27.06 4.29 7.17
C ILE A 269 -25.90 4.85 8.01
N TYR A 270 -26.07 5.97 8.72
CA TYR A 270 -25.05 6.48 9.63
C TYR A 270 -24.82 5.56 10.84
N ASP A 271 -25.83 4.82 11.29
CA ASP A 271 -25.65 3.83 12.35
C ASP A 271 -24.63 2.73 11.97
N LEU A 272 -24.46 2.44 10.67
CA LEU A 272 -23.43 1.50 10.18
C LEU A 272 -22.00 1.92 10.55
N PHE A 273 -21.74 3.20 10.83
CA PHE A 273 -20.43 3.65 11.32
C PHE A 273 -20.13 3.16 12.74
N ARG A 274 -21.16 2.81 13.51
CA ARG A 274 -21.04 2.29 14.89
C ARG A 274 -20.82 0.78 14.90
N TRP A 275 -21.23 0.09 13.83
CA TRP A 275 -21.15 -1.37 13.74
C TRP A 275 -19.70 -1.84 13.79
N GLN A 276 -19.43 -2.78 14.71
CA GLN A 276 -18.12 -3.43 14.84
C GLN A 276 -18.03 -4.74 14.05
N GLU A 277 -19.17 -5.32 13.71
CA GLU A 277 -19.28 -6.56 12.95
C GLU A 277 -20.50 -6.50 12.01
N GLY A 278 -20.49 -7.36 11.00
CA GLY A 278 -21.53 -7.43 9.98
C GLY A 278 -20.96 -7.89 8.66
N GLU A 279 -21.69 -8.76 7.98
CA GLU A 279 -21.30 -9.24 6.65
C GLU A 279 -21.67 -8.20 5.61
N PHE A 280 -20.77 -7.94 4.68
CA PHE A 280 -21.05 -7.08 3.53
C PHE A 280 -20.77 -7.79 2.21
N THR A 281 -21.55 -7.41 1.21
CA THR A 281 -21.31 -7.75 -0.19
C THR A 281 -21.52 -6.53 -1.07
N PHE A 282 -20.62 -6.28 -2.02
CA PHE A 282 -20.77 -5.23 -3.01
C PHE A 282 -20.78 -5.85 -4.39
N ASP A 283 -21.97 -5.86 -5.00
CA ASP A 283 -22.18 -6.39 -6.34
C ASP A 283 -22.05 -5.26 -7.37
N GLN A 284 -21.07 -5.38 -8.25
CA GLN A 284 -20.86 -4.45 -9.37
C GLN A 284 -21.73 -4.77 -10.60
N GLY A 285 -22.51 -5.85 -10.53
CA GLY A 285 -23.59 -6.15 -11.48
C GLY A 285 -24.70 -5.11 -11.35
N LEU A 286 -25.10 -4.53 -12.47
CA LEU A 286 -26.22 -3.59 -12.55
C LEU A 286 -27.51 -4.29 -12.10
N SER A 287 -27.84 -4.16 -10.82
CA SER A 287 -29.18 -4.48 -10.32
C SER A 287 -29.94 -3.16 -10.25
N GLY A 288 -30.86 -2.98 -11.19
CA GLY A 288 -31.66 -1.77 -11.37
C GLY A 288 -32.30 -1.31 -10.07
N ALA A 289 -32.40 0.00 -9.90
CA ALA A 289 -33.03 0.63 -8.74
C ALA A 289 -34.51 0.24 -8.64
N SER A 290 -34.78 -0.85 -7.92
CA SER A 290 -36.08 -1.12 -7.31
C SER A 290 -36.19 -0.21 -6.08
N GLU A 291 -37.24 0.62 -6.02
CA GLU A 291 -37.71 1.41 -4.87
C GLU A 291 -36.64 1.76 -3.81
N CYS A 292 -35.69 2.64 -4.17
CA CYS A 292 -34.71 3.18 -3.22
C CYS A 292 -34.87 4.69 -3.01
N ILE A 293 -34.53 5.17 -1.82
CA ILE A 293 -34.62 6.60 -1.51
C ILE A 293 -33.35 7.31 -2.00
N PRO A 294 -33.47 8.35 -2.83
CA PRO A 294 -32.32 9.04 -3.40
C PRO A 294 -31.48 9.72 -2.31
N LEU A 295 -30.16 9.62 -2.46
CA LEU A 295 -29.17 10.31 -1.63
C LEU A 295 -28.50 11.39 -2.50
N ASN A 296 -28.40 12.60 -1.96
CA ASN A 296 -27.65 13.69 -2.58
C ASN A 296 -26.53 14.11 -1.62
N LEU A 297 -25.50 13.27 -1.52
CA LEU A 297 -24.42 13.44 -0.55
C LEU A 297 -23.08 13.38 -1.25
N ASP A 298 -22.21 14.32 -0.89
CA ASP A 298 -20.79 14.22 -1.18
C ASP A 298 -20.15 13.15 -0.28
N ILE A 299 -19.15 12.41 -0.79
CA ILE A 299 -18.53 11.29 -0.06
C ILE A 299 -17.84 11.76 1.21
N ASP A 300 -17.15 12.90 1.18
CA ASP A 300 -16.44 13.37 2.37
C ASP A 300 -17.43 13.87 3.43
N ASN A 301 -18.50 14.56 3.01
CA ASN A 301 -19.57 14.96 3.92
C ASN A 301 -20.37 13.77 4.47
N PHE A 302 -20.55 12.71 3.67
CA PHE A 302 -21.17 11.46 4.12
C PHE A 302 -20.31 10.77 5.19
N ILE A 303 -18.99 10.68 4.98
CA ILE A 303 -18.07 10.10 5.97
C ILE A 303 -17.99 10.96 7.23
N LEU A 304 -17.91 12.30 7.10
CA LEU A 304 -17.94 13.22 8.24
C LEU A 304 -19.24 13.07 9.04
N GLY A 305 -20.39 13.08 8.35
CA GLY A 305 -21.71 12.92 8.94
C GLY A 305 -21.84 11.62 9.74
N GLY A 306 -21.46 10.49 9.14
CA GLY A 306 -21.52 9.18 9.78
C GLY A 306 -20.49 9.00 10.90
N SER A 307 -19.27 9.52 10.74
CA SER A 307 -18.23 9.40 11.78
C SER A 307 -18.61 10.09 13.09
N ARG A 308 -19.46 11.14 13.04
CA ARG A 308 -20.00 11.81 14.23
C ARG A 308 -20.91 10.92 15.07
N TRP A 309 -21.46 9.84 14.50
CA TRP A 309 -22.26 8.85 15.24
C TRP A 309 -21.40 7.87 16.04
N VAL A 310 -20.10 7.77 15.74
CA VAL A 310 -19.18 6.93 16.50
C VAL A 310 -19.05 7.47 17.93
N ASP A 311 -19.38 6.64 18.90
CA ASP A 311 -19.47 6.99 20.32
C ASP A 311 -18.76 5.97 21.24
N ASN A 312 -18.13 4.95 20.67
CA ASN A 312 -17.37 3.96 21.41
C ASN A 312 -15.86 4.15 21.22
N TRP A 313 -15.10 3.88 22.29
CA TRP A 313 -13.66 4.08 22.31
C TRP A 313 -12.92 3.09 21.41
N GLU A 314 -13.43 1.86 21.27
CA GLU A 314 -12.81 0.81 20.47
C GLU A 314 -12.69 1.20 18.98
N ALA A 315 -13.74 1.80 18.41
CA ALA A 315 -13.72 2.33 17.05
C ALA A 315 -12.74 3.50 16.90
N ILE A 316 -12.76 4.44 17.85
CA ILE A 316 -11.88 5.62 17.85
C ILE A 316 -10.41 5.21 17.91
N GLN A 317 -10.07 4.23 18.75
CA GLN A 317 -8.70 3.75 18.96
C GLN A 317 -8.04 3.17 17.70
N ARG A 318 -8.82 2.77 16.69
CA ARG A 318 -8.26 2.27 15.42
C ARG A 318 -7.47 3.36 14.68
N LEU A 319 -7.95 4.60 14.69
CA LEU A 319 -7.28 5.74 14.04
C LEU A 319 -6.60 6.68 15.05
N VAL A 320 -7.02 6.63 16.32
CA VAL A 320 -6.47 7.44 17.41
C VAL A 320 -6.04 6.51 18.56
N PRO A 321 -4.92 5.76 18.42
CA PRO A 321 -4.59 4.68 19.35
C PRO A 321 -4.34 5.14 20.79
N SER A 322 -3.88 6.38 20.98
CA SER A 322 -3.50 6.93 22.27
C SER A 322 -3.63 8.44 22.32
N THR A 323 -3.53 8.99 23.52
CA THR A 323 -3.49 10.45 23.75
C THR A 323 -2.18 11.10 23.29
N ASP A 324 -1.15 10.30 23.05
CA ASP A 324 0.17 10.75 22.57
C ASP A 324 0.27 10.73 21.03
N THR A 325 -0.81 10.34 20.33
CA THR A 325 -0.82 10.28 18.87
C THR A 325 -0.70 11.70 18.30
N ILE A 326 0.21 11.89 17.34
CA ILE A 326 0.38 13.14 16.61
C ILE A 326 -0.20 12.94 15.21
N PHE A 327 -0.89 13.97 14.72
CA PHE A 327 -1.49 13.99 13.39
C PHE A 327 -0.81 15.02 12.50
N GLU A 328 -0.84 14.76 11.21
CA GLU A 328 -0.40 15.68 10.17
C GLU A 328 -1.57 16.00 9.25
N VAL A 329 -1.68 17.25 8.83
CA VAL A 329 -2.69 17.69 7.88
C VAL A 329 -2.32 17.23 6.47
N GLN A 330 -3.25 16.62 5.75
CA GLN A 330 -3.06 16.28 4.35
C GLN A 330 -3.34 17.48 3.46
N THR A 331 -2.49 17.68 2.44
CA THR A 331 -2.64 18.76 1.44
C THR A 331 -3.77 18.42 0.47
N ARG A 332 -5.01 18.71 0.88
CA ARG A 332 -6.21 18.64 0.02
C ARG A 332 -7.14 19.83 0.28
N PRO A 333 -7.99 20.22 -0.69
CA PRO A 333 -9.00 21.25 -0.47
C PRO A 333 -9.97 20.86 0.65
N VAL A 334 -10.27 21.84 1.50
CA VAL A 334 -11.31 21.76 2.56
C VAL A 334 -12.61 22.43 2.09
N GLU A 335 -12.59 23.06 0.92
CA GLU A 335 -13.75 23.73 0.31
C GLU A 335 -14.89 22.73 0.06
N GLY A 336 -16.11 23.08 0.48
CA GLY A 336 -17.30 22.21 0.37
C GLY A 336 -17.53 21.24 1.52
N LEU A 337 -16.61 21.17 2.50
CA LEU A 337 -16.77 20.31 3.68
C LEU A 337 -17.60 20.99 4.78
N GLU A 338 -18.61 20.27 5.24
CA GLU A 338 -19.53 20.70 6.30
C GLU A 338 -18.95 20.44 7.69
N LEU A 339 -17.83 21.09 8.02
CA LEU A 339 -17.21 20.96 9.34
C LEU A 339 -17.97 21.74 10.42
N THR A 340 -18.02 21.22 11.64
CA THR A 340 -18.47 21.96 12.82
C THR A 340 -17.38 22.96 13.28
N ASP A 341 -17.74 23.91 14.14
CA ASP A 341 -16.76 24.88 14.66
C ASP A 341 -15.64 24.20 15.45
N SER A 342 -15.98 23.20 16.27
CA SER A 342 -15.01 22.40 17.03
C SER A 342 -14.10 21.58 16.11
N GLU A 343 -14.63 20.99 15.02
CA GLU A 343 -13.81 20.30 14.01
C GLU A 343 -12.82 21.26 13.31
N ARG A 344 -13.25 22.49 12.99
CA ARG A 344 -12.36 23.50 12.41
C ARG A 344 -11.26 23.93 13.39
N GLN A 345 -11.60 24.12 14.66
CA GLN A 345 -10.65 24.51 15.71
C GLN A 345 -9.59 23.44 15.97
N VAL A 346 -10.02 22.18 16.06
CA VAL A 346 -9.11 21.03 16.21
C VAL A 346 -8.22 20.90 14.97
N LEU A 347 -8.80 20.96 13.75
CA LEU A 347 -8.02 20.89 12.50
C LEU A 347 -6.95 22.00 12.43
N ALA A 348 -7.29 23.24 12.79
CA ALA A 348 -6.36 24.36 12.83
C ALA A 348 -5.29 24.23 13.94
N SER A 349 -5.49 23.35 14.92
CA SER A 349 -4.54 23.08 15.98
C SER A 349 -3.56 21.94 15.68
N VAL A 350 -3.81 21.16 14.62
CA VAL A 350 -2.90 20.10 14.17
C VAL A 350 -1.72 20.73 13.43
N ASP A 351 -0.52 20.55 13.97
CA ASP A 351 0.72 21.12 13.45
C ASP A 351 1.81 20.08 13.16
N GLY A 352 1.52 18.79 13.34
CA GLY A 352 2.53 17.72 13.20
C GLY A 352 3.45 17.56 14.42
N ILE A 353 3.18 18.26 15.53
CA ILE A 353 3.98 18.22 16.76
C ILE A 353 3.10 17.94 17.98
N LYS A 354 1.98 18.65 18.12
CA LYS A 354 1.05 18.49 19.23
C LYS A 354 0.38 17.13 19.17
N ASP A 355 0.39 16.44 20.31
CA ASP A 355 -0.39 15.22 20.50
C ASP A 355 -1.86 15.54 20.83
N VAL A 356 -2.68 14.49 20.84
CA VAL A 356 -4.12 14.59 21.14
C VAL A 356 -4.38 15.33 22.47
N ALA A 357 -3.58 15.04 23.51
CA ALA A 357 -3.74 15.69 24.81
C ALA A 357 -3.46 17.19 24.75
N ALA A 358 -2.39 17.60 24.08
CA ALA A 358 -2.05 19.02 23.90
C ALA A 358 -3.12 19.75 23.06
N ILE A 359 -3.65 19.11 22.02
CA ILE A 359 -4.75 19.67 21.21
C ILE A 359 -6.01 19.84 22.05
N ALA A 360 -6.35 18.85 22.89
CA ALA A 360 -7.52 18.91 23.76
C ALA A 360 -7.45 20.09 24.73
N ILE A 361 -6.31 20.25 25.43
CA ILE A 361 -6.08 21.37 26.35
C ILE A 361 -6.18 22.72 25.64
N LYS A 362 -5.57 22.85 24.44
CA LYS A 362 -5.57 24.10 23.68
C LYS A 362 -6.97 24.56 23.27
N ASN A 363 -7.88 23.62 23.00
CA ASN A 363 -9.22 23.90 22.51
C ASN A 363 -10.31 23.80 23.59
N ASP A 364 -9.93 23.65 24.87
CA ASP A 364 -10.85 23.46 26.01
C ASP A 364 -11.84 22.30 25.79
N LEU A 365 -11.33 21.19 25.23
CA LEU A 365 -12.08 19.97 24.96
C LEU A 365 -11.58 18.83 25.84
N THR A 366 -12.45 17.85 26.09
CA THR A 366 -11.98 16.59 26.67
C THR A 366 -11.13 15.80 25.68
N VAL A 367 -10.31 14.89 26.20
CA VAL A 367 -9.53 13.95 25.38
C VAL A 367 -10.45 13.10 24.49
N PHE A 368 -11.62 12.71 25.01
CA PHE A 368 -12.58 11.90 24.26
C PHE A 368 -13.17 12.68 23.08
N GLU A 369 -13.68 13.90 23.31
CA GLU A 369 -14.22 14.76 22.25
C GLU A 369 -13.16 15.07 21.19
N THR A 370 -11.94 15.40 21.62
CA THR A 370 -10.81 15.66 20.72
C THR A 370 -10.47 14.41 19.90
N SER A 371 -10.39 13.24 20.53
CA SER A 371 -10.12 11.97 19.84
C SER A 371 -11.20 11.63 18.83
N LYS A 372 -12.48 11.87 19.16
CA LYS A 372 -13.60 11.67 18.24
C LYS A 372 -13.51 12.61 17.03
N ILE A 373 -13.17 13.88 17.24
CA ILE A 373 -12.98 14.83 16.14
C ILE A 373 -11.79 14.43 15.26
N LEU A 374 -10.65 14.07 15.84
CA LEU A 374 -9.47 13.60 15.10
C LEU A 374 -9.77 12.31 14.33
N TYR A 375 -10.56 11.40 14.92
CA TYR A 375 -11.09 10.22 14.23
C TYR A 375 -11.92 10.63 13.01
N CYS A 376 -12.92 11.52 13.16
CA CYS A 376 -13.75 12.01 12.06
C CYS A 376 -12.92 12.64 10.93
N LEU A 377 -11.97 13.51 11.28
CA LEU A 377 -11.11 14.19 10.30
C LEU A 377 -10.15 13.22 9.60
N THR A 378 -9.64 12.22 10.32
CA THR A 378 -8.80 11.15 9.74
C THR A 378 -9.62 10.23 8.84
N ALA A 379 -10.81 9.82 9.30
CA ALA A 379 -11.76 9.05 8.51
C ALA A 379 -12.23 9.82 7.27
N ALA A 380 -12.28 11.16 7.32
CA ALA A 380 -12.52 12.07 6.19
C ALA A 380 -11.28 12.26 5.27
N GLY A 381 -10.12 11.73 5.64
CA GLY A 381 -8.87 11.84 4.88
C GLY A 381 -8.24 13.24 4.94
N LEU A 382 -8.65 14.08 5.89
CA LEU A 382 -8.05 15.40 6.14
C LEU A 382 -6.78 15.31 6.98
N LEU A 383 -6.70 14.28 7.82
CA LEU A 383 -5.55 14.01 8.66
C LEU A 383 -4.93 12.65 8.31
N ARG A 384 -3.67 12.48 8.70
CA ARG A 384 -3.00 11.18 8.81
C ARG A 384 -2.26 11.10 10.13
N SER A 385 -2.10 9.89 10.67
CA SER A 385 -1.18 9.69 11.78
C SER A 385 0.24 10.01 11.34
N GLY A 386 0.99 10.74 12.18
CA GLY A 386 2.39 11.06 11.94
C GLY A 386 3.30 9.83 12.03
N ASP A 387 4.56 10.01 11.65
CA ASP A 387 5.58 8.95 11.72
C ASP A 387 5.71 8.39 13.15
N GLN A 388 5.56 7.06 13.28
CA GLN A 388 5.55 6.41 14.59
C GLN A 388 6.90 6.52 15.32
N ALA A 389 8.03 6.50 14.60
CA ALA A 389 9.35 6.67 15.19
C ALA A 389 9.54 8.10 15.69
N LYS A 390 9.12 9.12 14.91
CA LYS A 390 9.10 10.51 15.37
C LYS A 390 8.21 10.69 16.60
N ILE A 391 6.98 10.16 16.60
CA ILE A 391 6.05 10.24 17.74
C ILE A 391 6.71 9.68 19.01
N ARG A 392 7.31 8.48 18.93
CA ARG A 392 8.00 7.86 20.06
C ARG A 392 9.21 8.68 20.52
N LEU A 393 9.97 9.26 19.59
CA LEU A 393 11.12 10.11 19.87
C LEU A 393 10.72 11.41 20.58
N ARG A 394 9.70 12.12 20.07
CA ARG A 394 9.14 13.34 20.69
C ARG A 394 8.64 13.05 22.10
N ARG A 395 7.91 11.94 22.28
CA ARG A 395 7.43 11.48 23.58
C ARG A 395 8.59 11.21 24.54
N PHE A 396 9.57 10.42 24.11
CA PHE A 396 10.77 10.12 24.90
C PHE A 396 11.44 11.42 25.36
N PHE A 397 11.74 12.31 24.42
CA PHE A 397 12.45 13.55 24.69
C PHE A 397 11.71 14.41 25.73
N ARG A 398 10.41 14.65 25.52
CA ARG A 398 9.57 15.41 26.44
C ARG A 398 9.54 14.79 27.83
N GLU A 399 9.27 13.48 27.91
CA GLU A 399 9.17 12.78 29.19
C GLU A 399 10.51 12.79 29.94
N PHE A 400 11.61 12.51 29.23
CA PHE A 400 12.95 12.49 29.81
C PHE A 400 13.39 13.86 30.30
N ALA A 401 13.25 14.90 29.47
CA ALA A 401 13.65 16.26 29.81
C ALA A 401 12.85 16.82 31.01
N GLU A 402 11.53 16.61 31.03
CA GLU A 402 10.67 17.05 32.12
C GLU A 402 10.94 16.26 33.42
N LEU A 403 11.15 14.94 33.34
CA LEU A 403 11.52 14.14 34.51
C LEU A 403 12.88 14.55 35.06
N MET A 404 13.87 14.81 34.19
CA MET A 404 15.16 15.36 34.58
C MET A 404 14.99 16.69 35.30
N CYS A 405 14.19 17.63 34.77
CA CYS A 405 13.90 18.91 35.42
C CYS A 405 13.26 18.71 36.81
N ARG A 406 12.19 17.90 36.91
CA ARG A 406 11.52 17.59 38.18
C ARG A 406 12.44 16.90 39.19
N SER A 407 13.37 16.09 38.72
CA SER A 407 14.31 15.35 39.56
C SER A 407 15.24 16.27 40.36
N THR A 408 15.44 17.50 39.88
CA THR A 408 16.27 18.52 40.52
C THR A 408 15.55 19.26 41.65
N LEU A 409 14.22 19.31 41.66
CA LEU A 409 13.40 20.09 42.62
C LEU A 409 13.83 19.95 44.09
N PRO A 410 14.17 18.74 44.60
CA PRO A 410 14.60 18.57 45.99
C PRO A 410 15.93 19.24 46.36
N TRP A 411 16.70 19.73 45.37
CA TRP A 411 18.01 20.34 45.56
C TRP A 411 17.97 21.87 45.53
N HIS A 412 16.82 22.46 45.19
CA HIS A 412 16.65 23.91 45.14
C HIS A 412 16.39 24.48 46.54
N ASN A 413 16.86 25.70 46.76
CA ASN A 413 16.67 26.40 48.03
C ASN A 413 15.27 27.02 48.17
N LEU A 414 14.58 27.29 47.05
CA LEU A 414 13.23 27.86 47.00
C LEU A 414 12.29 26.93 46.21
N PRO A 415 11.03 26.73 46.66
CA PRO A 415 10.08 25.83 46.00
C PRO A 415 9.74 26.18 44.54
N ASN A 416 9.90 27.46 44.17
CA ASN A 416 9.61 27.98 42.83
C ASN A 416 10.88 28.47 42.12
N ASP A 417 12.06 27.99 42.52
CA ASP A 417 13.30 28.32 41.83
C ASP A 417 13.30 27.71 40.41
N ARG A 418 13.43 28.58 39.42
CA ARG A 418 13.48 28.23 38.00
C ARG A 418 14.83 28.60 37.38
N GLY A 419 15.82 28.99 38.18
CA GLY A 419 17.12 29.44 37.68
C GLY A 419 17.80 28.41 36.78
N CYS A 420 17.79 27.14 37.19
CA CYS A 420 18.31 26.04 36.37
C CYS A 420 17.57 25.89 35.03
N GLU A 421 16.25 26.07 35.01
CA GLU A 421 15.43 26.01 33.79
C GLU A 421 15.74 27.18 32.84
N ILE A 422 15.85 28.38 33.40
CA ILE A 422 16.18 29.61 32.67
C ILE A 422 17.58 29.50 32.04
N GLU A 423 18.56 28.98 32.78
CA GLU A 423 19.93 28.81 32.28
C GLU A 423 19.99 27.76 31.15
N VAL A 424 19.25 26.65 31.26
CA VAL A 424 19.13 25.70 30.13
C VAL A 424 18.55 26.39 28.89
N ASN A 425 17.49 27.18 29.04
CA ASN A 425 16.90 27.92 27.93
C ASN A 425 17.88 28.92 27.29
N GLN A 426 18.66 29.65 28.11
CA GLN A 426 19.69 30.58 27.62
C GLN A 426 20.76 29.86 26.79
N HIS A 427 21.22 28.70 27.26
CA HIS A 427 22.20 27.90 26.51
C HIS A 427 21.61 27.20 25.29
N CYS A 428 20.28 27.07 25.21
CA CYS A 428 19.56 26.45 24.10
C CYS A 428 18.84 27.46 23.19
N GLU A 429 19.14 28.77 23.26
CA GLU A 429 18.47 29.80 22.43
C GLU A 429 18.55 29.55 20.92
N PHE A 430 19.54 28.77 20.48
CA PHE A 430 19.71 28.38 19.08
C PHE A 430 18.82 27.20 18.65
N LEU A 431 18.13 26.55 19.59
CA LEU A 431 17.22 25.44 19.33
C LEU A 431 15.76 25.92 19.39
N PRO A 432 14.86 25.39 18.55
CA PRO A 432 13.43 25.67 18.63
C PRO A 432 12.74 24.86 19.74
N ILE A 433 13.41 24.73 20.90
CA ILE A 433 12.98 23.93 22.03
C ILE A 433 13.34 24.67 23.32
N LYS A 434 12.38 24.77 24.24
CA LYS A 434 12.59 25.42 25.53
C LYS A 434 11.74 24.80 26.62
N PHE A 435 12.14 25.02 27.86
CA PHE A 435 11.25 24.83 28.99
C PHE A 435 10.33 26.04 29.19
N GLU A 436 9.09 25.76 29.59
CA GLU A 436 8.15 26.75 30.08
C GLU A 436 7.42 26.18 31.31
N MET A 437 7.73 26.74 32.49
CA MET A 437 7.16 26.31 33.76
C MET A 437 7.37 24.81 34.06
N GLY A 438 8.52 24.27 33.64
CA GLY A 438 8.88 22.86 33.81
C GLY A 438 8.23 21.90 32.82
N ARG A 439 7.62 22.42 31.75
CA ARG A 439 7.14 21.67 30.59
C ARG A 439 7.98 21.96 29.36
N ILE A 440 8.13 21.00 28.47
CA ILE A 440 8.80 21.24 27.19
C ILE A 440 7.83 21.89 26.21
N GLN A 441 8.25 23.00 25.61
CA GLN A 441 7.69 23.57 24.40
C GLN A 441 8.61 23.20 23.25
N ASP A 442 8.05 22.49 22.27
CA ASP A 442 8.75 22.01 21.09
C ASP A 442 8.14 22.66 19.85
N GLU A 443 8.92 23.50 19.18
CA GLU A 443 8.55 24.24 17.97
C GLU A 443 9.42 23.80 16.77
N THR A 444 10.00 22.60 16.84
CA THR A 444 10.81 22.02 15.74
C THR A 444 10.00 21.86 14.46
N ASP A 445 10.66 22.01 13.31
CA ASP A 445 10.01 21.80 12.01
C ASP A 445 9.47 20.36 11.89
N PRO A 446 8.16 20.14 11.67
CA PRO A 446 7.57 18.81 11.47
C PRO A 446 8.20 18.01 10.33
N ALA A 447 8.76 18.70 9.34
CA ALA A 447 9.37 18.10 8.16
C ALA A 447 10.72 17.41 8.45
N LEU A 448 11.39 17.71 9.57
CA LEU A 448 12.68 17.12 9.95
C LEU A 448 12.62 15.59 9.97
N THR A 449 13.66 14.93 9.49
CA THR A 449 13.81 13.48 9.63
C THR A 449 13.95 13.08 11.10
N THR A 450 13.75 11.80 11.39
CA THR A 450 13.85 11.29 12.76
C THR A 450 15.28 11.46 13.31
N GLU A 451 16.28 11.29 12.47
CA GLU A 451 17.70 11.48 12.81
C GLU A 451 18.04 12.95 13.10
N GLU A 452 17.63 13.88 12.24
CA GLU A 452 17.83 15.32 12.45
C GLU A 452 17.13 15.77 13.76
N LEU A 453 15.92 15.29 14.01
CA LEU A 453 15.20 15.58 15.25
C LEU A 453 15.93 15.02 16.47
N ALA A 454 16.47 13.80 16.38
CA ALA A 454 17.25 13.18 17.45
C ALA A 454 18.54 13.97 17.77
N GLU A 455 19.17 14.58 16.77
CA GLU A 455 20.33 15.46 16.97
C GLU A 455 19.97 16.70 17.80
N LEU A 456 18.88 17.38 17.47
CA LEU A 456 18.40 18.54 18.24
C LEU A 456 18.08 18.16 19.69
N TYR A 457 17.41 17.02 19.89
CA TYR A 457 17.09 16.53 21.23
C TYR A 457 18.31 16.12 22.03
N ARG A 458 19.32 15.48 21.40
CA ARG A 458 20.59 15.18 22.07
C ARG A 458 21.31 16.46 22.48
N ALA A 459 21.35 17.47 21.60
CA ALA A 459 21.95 18.75 21.92
C ALA A 459 21.27 19.39 23.14
N PHE A 460 19.94 19.44 23.16
CA PHE A 460 19.18 19.99 24.28
C PHE A 460 19.43 19.23 25.59
N LEU A 461 19.32 17.90 25.58
CA LEU A 461 19.51 17.08 26.78
C LEU A 461 20.96 17.10 27.29
N SER A 462 21.94 17.25 26.39
CA SER A 462 23.35 17.41 26.77
C SER A 462 23.57 18.75 27.48
N THR A 463 23.04 19.84 26.92
CA THR A 463 23.05 21.15 27.59
C THR A 463 22.35 21.10 28.94
N GLN A 464 21.18 20.46 29.01
CA GLN A 464 20.45 20.27 30.26
C GLN A 464 21.31 19.53 31.31
N TYR A 465 21.99 18.46 30.92
CA TYR A 465 22.89 17.71 31.81
C TYR A 465 24.03 18.59 32.34
N VAL A 466 24.68 19.36 31.46
CA VAL A 466 25.80 20.26 31.84
C VAL A 466 25.35 21.36 32.81
N VAL A 467 24.21 21.99 32.57
CA VAL A 467 23.68 23.02 33.47
C VAL A 467 23.35 22.42 34.85
N ILE A 468 22.67 21.27 34.89
CA ILE A 468 22.36 20.58 36.15
C ILE A 468 23.65 20.17 36.88
N LYS A 469 24.68 19.70 36.15
CA LYS A 469 26.02 19.39 36.70
C LYS A 469 26.67 20.61 37.33
N GLY A 470 26.58 21.78 36.67
CA GLY A 470 27.10 23.05 37.17
C GLY A 470 26.43 23.51 38.46
N TRP A 471 25.09 23.42 38.53
CA TRP A 471 24.31 23.84 39.68
C TRP A 471 24.43 22.92 40.88
N PHE A 472 24.42 21.59 40.66
CA PHE A 472 24.21 20.62 41.73
C PHE A 472 25.35 19.59 41.88
N GLY A 473 26.34 19.61 41.00
CA GLY A 473 27.51 18.73 41.02
C GLY A 473 27.33 17.40 40.29
N LYS A 474 28.46 16.85 39.82
CA LYS A 474 28.55 15.64 38.98
C LYS A 474 27.84 14.41 39.57
N GLU A 475 28.00 14.15 40.87
CA GLU A 475 27.43 12.95 41.49
C GLU A 475 25.88 12.99 41.52
N ARG A 476 25.29 14.17 41.73
CA ARG A 476 23.84 14.33 41.81
C ARG A 476 23.19 14.17 40.44
N VAL A 477 23.74 14.83 39.41
CA VAL A 477 23.21 14.72 38.04
C VAL A 477 23.33 13.28 37.51
N GLN A 478 24.44 12.59 37.78
CA GLN A 478 24.64 11.20 37.36
C GLN A 478 23.60 10.27 37.97
N LYS A 479 23.38 10.37 39.30
CA LYS A 479 22.34 9.59 39.99
C LYS A 479 20.93 9.91 39.51
N ALA A 480 20.64 11.18 39.21
CA ALA A 480 19.34 11.56 38.67
C ALA A 480 19.12 11.01 37.27
N PHE A 481 20.12 11.11 36.38
CA PHE A 481 20.07 10.57 35.03
C PHE A 481 19.83 9.06 35.05
N GLU A 482 20.62 8.29 35.81
CA GLU A 482 20.43 6.84 35.96
C GLU A 482 19.03 6.48 36.50
N ARG A 483 18.52 7.26 37.47
CA ARG A 483 17.17 7.06 38.02
C ARG A 483 16.09 7.32 36.98
N VAL A 484 16.17 8.43 36.25
CA VAL A 484 15.20 8.79 35.21
C VAL A 484 15.23 7.77 34.07
N SER A 485 16.41 7.35 33.60
CA SER A 485 16.55 6.29 32.59
C SER A 485 15.88 4.98 33.01
N ARG A 486 15.96 4.59 34.28
CA ARG A 486 15.29 3.36 34.79
C ARG A 486 13.76 3.49 34.93
N GLN A 487 13.23 4.71 35.01
CA GLN A 487 11.79 4.97 35.12
C GLN A 487 11.09 4.94 33.75
N LEU A 488 11.85 4.96 32.66
CA LEU A 488 11.29 4.89 31.30
C LEU A 488 10.58 3.54 31.08
N SER A 489 9.42 3.60 30.43
CA SER A 489 8.72 2.42 29.94
C SER A 489 9.56 1.65 28.90
N PRO A 490 9.35 0.33 28.72
CA PRO A 490 10.15 -0.48 27.80
C PRO A 490 10.27 0.11 26.39
N GLY A 491 9.17 0.61 25.82
CA GLY A 491 9.17 1.20 24.48
C GLY A 491 9.97 2.50 24.35
N LEU A 492 10.18 3.23 25.45
CA LEU A 492 11.04 4.43 25.47
C LEU A 492 12.50 4.09 25.77
N GLN A 493 12.78 2.98 26.44
CA GLN A 493 14.15 2.47 26.62
C GLN A 493 14.78 2.10 25.26
N ASP A 494 14.00 1.52 24.35
CA ASP A 494 14.46 1.24 22.99
C ASP A 494 14.85 2.53 22.26
N VAL A 495 14.05 3.60 22.37
CA VAL A 495 14.36 4.92 21.78
C VAL A 495 15.62 5.50 22.41
N PHE A 496 15.73 5.43 23.74
CA PHE A 496 16.90 5.90 24.48
C PHE A 496 18.20 5.31 23.94
N ALA A 497 18.24 3.98 23.75
CA ALA A 497 19.40 3.26 23.22
C ALA A 497 19.64 3.48 21.72
N ASN A 498 18.58 3.39 20.90
CA ASN A 498 18.72 3.44 19.44
C ASN A 498 19.26 4.78 18.93
N TYR A 499 18.95 5.87 19.64
CA TYR A 499 19.42 7.20 19.30
C TYR A 499 20.60 7.66 20.17
N GLY A 500 21.24 6.77 20.93
CA GLY A 500 22.49 7.06 21.63
C GLY A 500 22.37 8.08 22.77
N PHE A 501 21.17 8.24 23.35
CA PHE A 501 20.93 9.17 24.46
C PHE A 501 21.61 8.70 25.75
N GLU A 502 21.95 7.42 25.88
CA GLU A 502 22.69 6.84 27.00
C GLU A 502 24.11 7.39 27.13
N LYS A 503 24.66 7.94 26.05
CA LYS A 503 26.04 8.47 26.00
C LYS A 503 26.14 9.92 26.42
N ILE A 504 25.02 10.60 26.70
CA ILE A 504 25.02 12.02 27.12
C ILE A 504 26.00 12.30 28.27
N PRO A 505 26.07 11.47 29.34
CA PRO A 505 27.02 11.71 30.43
C PRO A 505 28.51 11.58 30.01
N GLU A 506 28.81 10.87 28.93
CA GLU A 506 30.17 10.56 28.48
C GLU A 506 30.76 11.65 27.58
N VAL A 507 29.91 12.44 26.91
CA VAL A 507 30.35 13.49 25.96
C VAL A 507 31.00 14.68 26.68
N ASP A 508 30.78 14.83 27.99
CA ASP A 508 31.23 15.97 28.83
C ASP A 508 32.42 15.62 29.77
N ASP A 509 33.06 14.45 29.56
CA ASP A 509 34.32 14.06 30.23
C ASP A 509 35.56 14.27 29.34
N LYS A 510 35.41 14.94 28.19
CA LYS A 510 36.48 15.44 27.30
C LYS A 510 36.43 16.95 27.22
#